data_AF-A0A2W4KWT9-F1
#
_entry.id   AF-A0A2W4KWT9-F1
#
_cell.length_a   1.000
_cell.length_b   1.000
_cell.length_c   1.000
_cell.angle_alpha   90.00
_cell.angle_beta   90.00
_cell.angle_gamma   90.00
#
_symmetry.space_group_name_H-M   'P 1'
#
loop_
_entity.id
_entity.type
_entity.pdbx_description
1 polymer ?
#
loop_
_entity_poly.entity_id
_entity_poly.type
_entity_poly.pdbx_seq_one_letter_code
_entity_poly.pdbx_strand_id
1 'polypeptide(L)'
;MGQVSVTLNGRTYRLRCEDGEEQRLFALAEHVREKVDQLVRDFGQIGDDRLLLMASLLVADELFEARERLAALESRTSSLSDQRMQHVG
;
A
#
# COMPACT_ATOMS: atom_id res chain seq x y z
N MET A 1 6.75 -16.46 -17.92
CA MET A 1 6.47 -15.01 -18.08
C MET A 1 4.98 -14.76 -17.81
N GLY A 2 4.66 -14.30 -16.60
CA GLY A 2 3.30 -13.96 -16.17
C GLY A 2 2.83 -12.59 -16.66
N GLN A 3 1.51 -12.41 -16.68
CA GLN A 3 0.87 -11.11 -16.90
C GLN A 3 -0.39 -10.99 -16.06
N VAL A 4 -0.65 -9.78 -15.56
CA VAL A 4 -1.87 -9.43 -14.84
C VAL A 4 -2.56 -8.30 -15.57
N SER A 5 -3.87 -8.42 -15.79
CA SER A 5 -4.70 -7.35 -16.35
C SER A 5 -5.50 -6.70 -15.23
N VAL A 6 -5.41 -5.37 -15.13
CA VAL A 6 -6.04 -4.57 -14.08
C VAL A 6 -6.87 -3.50 -14.76
N THR A 7 -8.07 -3.23 -14.26
CA THR A 7 -8.89 -2.13 -14.77
C THR A 7 -9.01 -1.03 -13.72
N LEU A 8 -8.58 0.20 -14.02
CA LEU A 8 -8.70 1.35 -13.12
C LEU A 8 -9.50 2.44 -13.83
N ASN A 9 -10.57 2.94 -13.22
CA ASN A 9 -11.44 3.97 -13.81
C ASN A 9 -11.85 3.67 -15.27
N GLY A 10 -12.21 2.41 -15.56
CA GLY A 10 -12.59 1.96 -16.92
C GLY A 10 -11.44 1.72 -17.91
N ARG A 11 -10.18 2.00 -17.53
CA ARG A 11 -8.99 1.73 -18.36
C ARG A 11 -8.31 0.42 -17.95
N THR A 12 -7.98 -0.41 -18.93
CA THR A 12 -7.28 -1.69 -18.67
C THR A 12 -5.79 -1.57 -18.90
N TYR A 13 -5.01 -1.91 -17.88
CA TYR A 13 -3.56 -1.94 -17.86
C TYR A 13 -3.07 -3.39 -17.84
N ARG A 14 -2.08 -3.72 -18.67
CA ARG A 14 -1.44 -5.04 -18.66
C ARG A 14 -0.06 -4.92 -18.06
N LEU A 15 0.13 -5.54 -16.91
CA LEU A 15 1.37 -5.52 -16.15
C LEU A 15 2.08 -6.85 -16.33
N ARG A 16 3.37 -6.80 -16.64
CA ARG A 16 4.23 -7.99 -16.69
C ARG A 16 4.75 -8.28 -15.29
N CYS A 17 4.85 -9.55 -14.94
CA CYS A 17 5.43 -9.99 -13.67
C CYS A 17 6.26 -11.24 -13.89
N GLU A 18 7.07 -11.55 -12.87
CA GLU A 18 7.77 -12.83 -12.80
C GLU A 18 6.78 -13.95 -12.44
N ASP A 19 7.16 -15.19 -12.76
CA ASP A 19 6.31 -16.35 -12.49
C ASP A 19 6.22 -16.57 -10.98
N GLY A 20 4.99 -16.57 -10.44
CA GLY A 20 4.71 -16.68 -9.01
C GLY A 20 4.39 -15.34 -8.32
N GLU A 21 4.56 -14.20 -8.99
CA GLU A 21 4.21 -12.89 -8.44
C GLU A 21 2.79 -12.43 -8.79
N GLU A 22 2.07 -13.15 -9.65
CA GLU A 22 0.78 -12.75 -10.22
C GLU A 22 -0.24 -12.39 -9.14
N GLN A 23 -0.34 -13.22 -8.11
CA GLN A 23 -1.33 -13.04 -7.04
C GLN A 23 -1.02 -11.82 -6.18
N ARG A 24 0.26 -11.58 -5.88
CA ARG A 24 0.70 -10.40 -5.13
C ARG A 24 0.46 -9.13 -5.94
N LEU A 25 0.80 -9.15 -7.22
CA LEU A 25 0.59 -8.01 -8.10
C LEU A 25 -0.90 -7.70 -8.27
N PHE A 26 -1.74 -8.72 -8.40
CA PHE A 26 -3.19 -8.56 -8.44
C PHE A 26 -3.72 -7.92 -7.15
N ALA A 27 -3.29 -8.39 -5.98
CA ALA A 27 -3.71 -7.81 -4.70
C ALA A 27 -3.30 -6.33 -4.55
N LEU A 28 -2.07 -5.98 -4.94
CA LEU A 28 -1.61 -4.58 -4.94
C LEU A 28 -2.45 -3.72 -5.89
N ALA A 29 -2.80 -4.25 -7.05
CA ALA A 29 -3.59 -3.55 -8.04
C ALA A 29 -5.04 -3.33 -7.59
N GLU A 30 -5.65 -4.31 -6.93
CA GLU A 30 -6.98 -4.15 -6.32
C GLU A 30 -6.96 -3.10 -5.20
N HIS A 31 -5.91 -3.05 -4.37
CA HIS A 31 -5.75 -1.98 -3.37
C HIS A 31 -5.71 -0.59 -4.02
N VAL A 32 -4.98 -0.43 -5.13
CA VAL A 32 -4.96 0.82 -5.89
C VAL A 32 -6.34 1.13 -6.49
N ARG A 33 -7.05 0.13 -7.01
CA ARG A 33 -8.42 0.28 -7.54
C ARG A 33 -9.37 0.83 -6.49
N GLU A 34 -9.32 0.31 -5.27
CA GLU A 34 -10.15 0.81 -4.17
C GLU A 34 -9.93 2.30 -3.91
N LYS A 35 -8.68 2.77 -3.94
CA LYS A 35 -8.36 4.21 -3.80
C LYS A 35 -8.87 5.03 -4.97
N VAL A 36 -8.71 4.53 -6.19
CA VAL A 36 -9.22 5.17 -7.40
C VAL A 36 -10.74 5.29 -7.34
N ASP A 37 -11.45 4.22 -7.02
CA ASP A 37 -12.91 4.21 -6.95
C ASP A 37 -13.44 5.12 -5.82
N GLN A 38 -12.74 5.17 -4.68
CA GLN A 38 -13.03 6.11 -3.60
C GLN A 38 -12.91 7.56 -4.08
N LEU A 39 -11.81 7.91 -4.74
CA LEU A 39 -11.59 9.26 -5.26
C LEU A 39 -12.62 9.66 -6.32
N VAL A 40 -13.03 8.73 -7.19
CA VAL A 40 -14.10 8.97 -8.18
C VAL A 40 -15.44 9.23 -7.48
N ARG A 41 -15.76 8.50 -6.40
CA ARG A 41 -16.97 8.75 -5.61
C ARG A 41 -16.95 10.12 -4.94
N ASP A 42 -15.81 10.50 -4.38
CA ASP A 42 -15.68 11.70 -3.55
C ASP A 42 -15.54 12.99 -4.39
N PHE A 43 -14.85 12.92 -5.53
CA PHE A 43 -14.51 14.10 -6.36
C PHE A 43 -15.14 14.08 -7.76
N GLY A 44 -15.88 13.02 -8.11
CA GLY A 44 -16.43 12.82 -9.44
C GLY A 44 -15.35 12.48 -10.48
N GLN A 45 -15.67 12.70 -11.76
CA GLN A 45 -14.71 12.49 -12.84
C GLN A 45 -13.69 13.64 -12.88
N ILE A 46 -12.55 13.40 -12.24
CA ILE A 46 -11.31 14.17 -12.45
C ILE A 46 -10.42 13.46 -13.48
N GLY A 47 -9.50 14.18 -14.12
CA GLY A 47 -8.60 13.60 -15.12
C GLY A 47 -7.75 12.45 -14.56
N ASP A 48 -7.54 11.41 -15.37
CA ASP A 48 -6.90 10.15 -14.95
C ASP A 48 -5.51 10.36 -14.32
N ASP A 49 -4.69 11.27 -14.85
CA ASP A 49 -3.36 11.56 -14.30
C ASP A 49 -3.45 12.10 -12.87
N ARG A 50 -4.41 12.99 -12.61
CA ARG A 50 -4.64 13.55 -11.27
C ARG A 50 -5.20 12.51 -10.32
N LEU A 51 -6.11 11.67 -10.81
CA LEU A 51 -6.70 10.57 -10.06
C LEU A 51 -5.62 9.56 -9.61
N LEU A 52 -4.75 9.14 -10.52
CA LEU A 52 -3.64 8.23 -10.23
C LEU A 52 -2.61 8.87 -9.30
N LEU A 53 -2.30 10.16 -9.47
CA LEU A 53 -1.43 10.89 -8.55
C LEU A 53 -2.00 10.87 -7.13
N MET A 54 -3.28 11.21 -6.96
CA MET A 54 -3.92 11.19 -5.66
C MET A 54 -3.96 9.78 -5.05
N ALA A 55 -4.32 8.76 -5.82
CA ALA A 55 -4.31 7.38 -5.36
C ALA A 55 -2.90 6.95 -4.92
N SER A 56 -1.86 7.34 -5.67
CA SER A 56 -0.47 7.04 -5.31
C SER A 56 -0.03 7.71 -4.00
N LEU A 57 -0.47 8.95 -3.76
CA LEU A 57 -0.19 9.67 -2.51
C LEU A 57 -0.90 9.01 -1.32
N LEU A 58 -2.14 8.56 -1.48
CA LEU A 58 -2.87 7.83 -0.43
C LEU A 58 -2.17 6.51 -0.06
N VAL A 59 -1.76 5.73 -1.05
CA VAL A 59 -1.04 4.46 -0.80
C VAL A 59 0.33 4.73 -0.16
N ALA A 60 1.02 5.79 -0.58
CA ALA A 60 2.27 6.19 0.05
C ALA A 60 2.06 6.59 1.51
N ASP A 61 1.04 7.40 1.82
CA ASP A 61 0.70 7.81 3.17
C ASP A 61 0.46 6.61 4.09
N GLU A 62 -0.35 5.63 3.65
CA GLU A 62 -0.58 4.38 4.38
C GLU A 62 0.72 3.61 4.67
N LEU A 63 1.65 3.56 3.71
CA LEU A 63 2.94 2.92 3.88
C LEU A 63 3.80 3.66 4.92
N PHE A 64 3.79 4.99 4.90
CA PHE A 64 4.54 5.80 5.86
C PHE A 64 3.96 5.65 7.28
N GLU A 65 2.63 5.71 7.43
CA GLU A 65 1.98 5.45 8.72
C GLU A 65 2.31 4.05 9.26
N ALA A 66 2.28 3.02 8.40
CA ALA A 66 2.61 1.66 8.81
C ALA A 66 4.08 1.54 9.27
N ARG A 67 5.02 2.21 8.59
CA ARG A 67 6.43 2.25 8.97
C ARG A 67 6.66 2.96 10.30
N GLU A 68 5.98 4.09 10.53
CA GLU A 68 6.06 4.81 11.80
C GLU A 68 5.53 3.96 12.97
N ARG A 69 4.39 3.29 12.77
CA ARG A 69 3.82 2.36 13.76
C ARG A 69 4.76 1.21 14.06
N LEU A 70 5.40 0.64 13.04
CA LEU A 70 6.38 -0.44 13.20
C LEU A 70 7.59 0.04 14.02
N ALA A 71 8.17 1.18 13.67
CA ALA A 71 9.30 1.75 14.41
C ALA A 71 8.95 2.05 15.88
N ALA A 72 7.74 2.54 16.15
CA ALA A 72 7.26 2.78 17.51
C ALA A 72 7.12 1.46 18.31
N LEU A 73 6.63 0.38 17.68
CA LEU A 73 6.51 -0.93 18.32
C LEU A 73 7.89 -1.57 18.57
N GLU A 74 8.81 -1.46 17.64
CA GLU A 74 10.19 -1.94 17.81
C GLU A 74 10.89 -1.24 18.98
N SER A 75 10.76 0.10 19.06
CA SER A 75 11.29 0.89 20.18
C SER A 75 10.71 0.46 21.53
N ARG A 76 9.38 0.27 21.62
CA ARG A 76 8.74 -0.26 22.83
C ARG A 76 9.28 -1.63 23.22
N THR A 77 9.45 -2.52 22.24
CA THR A 77 9.95 -3.88 22.49
C THR A 77 11.38 -3.88 23.00
N SER A 78 12.26 -3.02 22.44
CA SER A 78 13.62 -2.82 22.95
C SER A 78 13.61 -2.30 24.39
N SER A 79 12.83 -1.27 24.68
CA SER A 79 12.76 -0.68 26.03
C SER A 79 12.28 -1.67 27.10
N LEU A 80 11.32 -2.53 26.78
CA LEU A 80 10.84 -3.60 27.67
C LEU A 80 11.91 -4.67 27.90
N SER A 81 12.70 -4.98 26.88
CA SER A 81 13.81 -5.93 26.96
C SER A 81 14.92 -5.39 27.88
N ASP A 82 15.26 -4.11 27.74
CA ASP A 82 16.26 -3.43 28.56
C ASP A 82 15.84 -3.32 30.03
N GLN A 83 14.57 -2.96 30.30
CA GLN A 83 14.01 -2.92 31.66
C GLN A 83 14.04 -4.29 32.34
N ARG A 84 13.75 -5.37 31.58
CA ARG A 84 13.82 -6.73 32.11
C ARG A 84 15.25 -7.16 32.45
N MET A 85 16.25 -6.69 31.71
CA MET A 85 17.65 -6.97 32.03
C MET A 85 18.11 -6.25 33.30
N GLN A 86 17.60 -5.04 33.56
CA GLN A 86 17.96 -4.23 34.75
C GLN A 86 17.40 -4.78 36.08
N HIS A 87 16.34 -5.60 36.04
CA HIS A 87 15.70 -6.15 37.24
C HIS A 87 16.19 -7.55 37.65
N VAL A 88 17.08 -8.18 36.87
CA VAL A 88 17.56 -9.56 37.11
C VAL A 88 18.99 -9.60 37.67
N GLY A 89 19.66 -8.45 37.83
CA GLY A 89 20.94 -8.29 38.54
C GLY A 89 20.74 -7.83 39.97
#